data_AF-A0A966DLH8-F1
#
_entry.id   AF-A0A966DLH8-F1
#
_cell.length_a   1.000
_cell.length_b   1.000
_cell.length_c   1.000
_cell.angle_alpha   90.00
_cell.angle_beta   90.00
_cell.angle_gamma   90.00
#
_symmetry.space_group_name_H-M   'P 1'
#
loop_
_entity.id
_entity.type
_entity.pdbx_description
1 polymer ?
#
loop_
_entity_poly.entity_id
_entity_poly.type
_entity_poly.pdbx_seq_one_letter_code
_entity_poly.pdbx_strand_id
1 'polypeptide(L)'
;MQIQRILKDEFYRGFAPDPMLSVDEWANRHRMLSSVASAEPGRWSTQRTPYLAAIMDALSPKARFERVVFMKGGQIGGTEVGLNWVGFVVHHAPGPMLLVQPTVEAVKRVSKQRIAALIEGSPELAERVKDPRSRDSGNTLLMKEFPGGVLVMTGANSAVGLRSMPVRYLFLDEI
;
A
#
# COMPACT_ATOMS: atom_id res chain seq x y z
N MET A 1 15.42 17.72 36.28
CA MET A 1 16.40 17.72 35.17
C MET A 1 16.14 16.66 34.09
N GLN A 2 15.66 15.45 34.43
CA GLN A 2 15.47 14.35 33.46
C GLN A 2 14.25 14.52 32.54
N ILE A 3 13.13 15.06 33.06
CA ILE A 3 11.89 15.30 32.30
C ILE A 3 12.09 16.34 31.19
N GLN A 4 12.80 17.44 31.48
CA GLN A 4 13.08 18.47 30.46
C GLN A 4 13.97 17.96 29.33
N ARG A 5 14.86 17.00 29.60
CA ARG A 5 15.69 16.37 28.58
C ARG A 5 14.86 15.43 27.68
N ILE A 6 14.00 14.60 28.27
CA ILE A 6 13.09 13.72 27.53
C ILE A 6 12.13 14.52 26.64
N LEU A 7 11.52 15.58 27.18
CA LEU A 7 10.64 16.45 26.39
C LEU A 7 11.37 17.12 25.23
N LYS A 8 12.63 17.53 25.44
CA LYS A 8 13.44 18.17 24.41
C LYS A 8 13.84 17.17 23.31
N ASP A 9 14.22 15.96 23.69
CA ASP A 9 14.60 14.89 22.74
C ASP A 9 13.38 14.42 21.92
N GLU A 10 12.22 14.24 22.54
CA GLU A 10 10.97 13.88 21.84
C GLU A 10 10.44 15.06 20.99
N PHE A 11 10.57 16.30 21.45
CA PHE A 11 10.25 17.48 20.67
C PHE A 11 11.11 17.56 19.40
N TYR A 12 12.43 17.37 19.48
CA TYR A 12 13.29 17.35 18.31
C TYR A 12 13.03 16.16 17.38
N ARG A 13 12.64 14.99 17.92
CA ARG A 13 12.17 13.87 17.09
C ARG A 13 10.92 14.23 16.29
N GLY A 14 9.98 14.99 16.87
CA GLY A 14 8.80 15.46 16.16
C GLY A 14 9.08 16.44 15.00
N PHE A 15 10.23 17.11 15.01
CA PHE A 15 10.69 17.97 13.91
C PHE A 15 11.59 17.26 12.89
N ALA A 16 12.03 16.02 13.19
CA ALA A 16 12.81 15.27 12.22
C ALA A 16 11.91 14.91 11.04
N PRO A 17 12.36 15.12 9.79
CA PRO A 17 11.59 14.70 8.63
C PRO A 17 11.40 13.18 8.67
N ASP A 18 10.25 12.72 8.16
CA ASP A 18 9.99 11.29 8.03
C ASP A 18 11.15 10.61 7.28
N PRO A 19 11.62 9.46 7.76
CA PRO A 19 12.76 8.78 7.15
C PRO A 19 12.42 8.44 5.70
N MET A 20 13.27 8.81 4.75
CA MET A 20 13.02 8.53 3.33
C MET A 20 13.18 7.03 3.05
N LEU A 21 12.08 6.29 3.12
CA LEU A 21 12.06 4.83 2.88
C LEU A 21 11.81 4.52 1.40
N SER A 22 12.42 3.45 0.90
CA SER A 22 11.92 2.76 -0.28
C SER A 22 10.76 1.82 0.06
N VAL A 23 10.02 1.40 -0.96
CA VAL A 23 8.85 0.52 -0.83
C VAL A 23 9.23 -0.82 -0.20
N ASP A 24 10.38 -1.40 -0.53
CA ASP A 24 10.86 -2.66 0.04
C ASP A 24 11.33 -2.48 1.49
N GLU A 25 11.99 -1.38 1.82
CA GLU A 25 12.39 -1.08 3.20
C GLU A 25 11.16 -0.93 4.10
N TRP A 26 10.15 -0.20 3.63
CA TRP A 26 8.87 -0.10 4.31
C TRP A 26 8.20 -1.46 4.49
N ALA A 27 8.18 -2.28 3.44
CA ALA A 27 7.57 -3.61 3.50
C ALA A 27 8.26 -4.49 4.53
N ASN A 28 9.60 -4.56 4.52
CA ASN A 28 10.38 -5.29 5.51
C ASN A 28 10.11 -4.79 6.95
N ARG A 29 9.85 -3.49 7.14
CA ARG A 29 9.62 -2.88 8.48
C ARG A 29 8.18 -2.96 8.99
N HIS A 30 7.19 -2.94 8.12
CA HIS A 30 5.79 -2.71 8.53
C HIS A 30 4.80 -3.73 7.97
N ARG A 31 5.08 -4.36 6.82
CA ARG A 31 4.12 -5.27 6.21
C ARG A 31 4.06 -6.60 6.96
N MET A 32 2.84 -6.98 7.29
CA MET A 32 2.52 -8.29 7.85
C MET A 32 1.68 -9.10 6.86
N LEU A 33 2.08 -10.36 6.69
CA LEU A 33 1.37 -11.35 5.90
C LEU A 33 0.44 -12.15 6.83
N SER A 34 -0.85 -12.16 6.49
CA SER A 34 -1.82 -12.98 7.22
C SER A 34 -1.68 -14.45 6.84
N SER A 35 -2.06 -15.34 7.76
CA SER A 35 -2.15 -16.79 7.51
C SER A 35 -3.18 -17.17 6.46
N VAL A 36 -4.12 -16.27 6.16
CA VAL A 36 -5.13 -16.45 5.10
C VAL A 36 -4.53 -16.15 3.73
N ALA A 37 -3.62 -15.18 3.64
CA ALA A 37 -3.04 -14.71 2.39
C ALA A 37 -1.70 -15.37 2.04
N SER A 38 -0.97 -15.90 3.03
CA SER A 38 0.39 -16.43 2.88
C SER A 38 0.56 -17.78 3.58
N ALA A 39 1.29 -18.69 2.93
CA ALA A 39 1.76 -19.94 3.54
C ALA A 39 2.83 -19.69 4.63
N GLU A 40 3.50 -18.55 4.57
CA GLU A 40 4.47 -18.07 5.55
C GLU A 40 3.90 -16.79 6.20
N PRO A 41 3.06 -16.92 7.23
CA PRO A 41 2.54 -15.77 7.96
C PRO A 41 3.66 -15.09 8.75
N GLY A 42 3.49 -13.79 8.97
CA GLY A 42 4.45 -12.98 9.71
C GLY A 42 4.95 -11.79 8.89
N ARG A 43 6.09 -11.24 9.30
CA ARG A 43 6.65 -10.06 8.68
C ARG A 43 7.14 -10.36 7.26
N TRP A 44 6.80 -9.48 6.30
CA TRP A 44 7.34 -9.57 4.96
C TRP A 44 8.88 -9.56 4.98
N SER A 45 9.49 -10.41 4.16
CA SER A 45 10.94 -10.41 3.96
C SER A 45 11.26 -10.41 2.48
N THR A 46 11.82 -9.30 2.01
CA THR A 46 12.27 -9.15 0.62
C THR A 46 13.39 -10.13 0.28
N GLN A 47 14.12 -10.65 1.27
CA GLN A 47 15.13 -11.70 1.03
C GLN A 47 14.53 -13.02 0.52
N ARG A 48 13.23 -13.28 0.77
CA ARG A 48 12.53 -14.45 0.19
C ARG A 48 12.29 -14.29 -1.30
N THR A 49 12.25 -13.05 -1.79
CA THR A 49 11.97 -12.69 -3.19
C THR A 49 12.89 -11.54 -3.64
N PRO A 50 14.22 -11.73 -3.61
CA PRO A 50 15.18 -10.64 -3.76
C PRO A 50 15.08 -9.93 -5.12
N TYR A 51 14.59 -10.63 -6.14
CA TYR A 51 14.33 -10.08 -7.47
C TYR A 51 13.23 -9.00 -7.49
N LEU A 52 12.36 -8.95 -6.47
CA LEU A 52 11.32 -7.93 -6.35
C LEU A 52 11.84 -6.60 -5.76
N ALA A 53 13.03 -6.61 -5.14
CA ALA A 53 13.60 -5.42 -4.50
C ALA A 53 13.80 -4.27 -5.50
N ALA A 54 14.39 -4.57 -6.67
CA ALA A 54 14.64 -3.57 -7.70
C ALA A 54 13.34 -2.95 -8.26
N ILE A 55 12.26 -3.73 -8.32
CA ILE A 55 10.96 -3.27 -8.79
C ILE A 55 10.33 -2.33 -7.76
N MET A 56 10.40 -2.69 -6.48
CA MET A 56 9.94 -1.84 -5.38
C MET A 56 10.76 -0.55 -5.26
N ASP A 57 12.08 -0.61 -5.44
CA ASP A 57 12.93 0.58 -5.48
C ASP A 57 12.53 1.50 -6.65
N ALA A 58 12.25 0.95 -7.83
CA ALA A 58 11.77 1.71 -8.98
C ALA A 58 10.39 2.37 -8.77
N LEU A 59 9.55 1.84 -7.87
CA LEU A 59 8.25 2.42 -7.47
C LEU A 59 8.37 3.45 -6.33
N SER A 60 9.55 3.61 -5.73
CA SER A 60 9.76 4.46 -4.56
C SER A 60 9.81 5.95 -4.95
N PRO A 61 9.42 6.89 -4.06
CA PRO A 61 9.36 8.32 -4.39
C PRO A 61 10.68 8.94 -4.88
N LYS A 62 11.82 8.37 -4.43
CA LYS A 62 13.17 8.79 -4.84
C LYS A 62 13.52 8.36 -6.28
N ALA A 63 12.76 7.44 -6.86
CA ALA A 63 13.02 6.94 -8.20
C ALA A 63 12.67 8.02 -9.24
N ARG A 64 13.45 8.06 -10.33
CA ARG A 64 13.22 8.99 -11.44
C ARG A 64 12.11 8.55 -12.41
N PHE A 65 11.47 7.41 -12.14
CA PHE A 65 10.56 6.77 -13.08
C PHE A 65 9.11 7.17 -12.79
N GLU A 66 8.40 7.65 -13.81
CA GLU A 66 6.96 7.91 -13.74
C GLU A 66 6.12 6.69 -14.14
N ARG A 67 6.72 5.77 -14.91
CA ARG A 67 6.08 4.53 -15.38
C ARG A 67 7.05 3.37 -15.24
N VAL A 68 6.60 2.33 -14.54
CA VAL A 68 7.30 1.06 -14.38
C VAL A 68 6.45 -0.03 -15.01
N VAL A 69 7.03 -0.77 -15.96
CA VAL A 69 6.37 -1.91 -16.62
C VAL A 69 7.09 -3.18 -16.21
N PHE A 70 6.35 -4.10 -15.59
CA PHE A 70 6.89 -5.38 -15.14
C PHE A 70 6.34 -6.52 -15.99
N MET A 71 7.11 -6.95 -16.99
CA MET A 71 6.81 -8.17 -17.74
C MET A 71 7.20 -9.39 -16.91
N LYS A 72 6.24 -10.26 -16.62
CA LYS A 72 6.42 -11.38 -15.71
C LYS A 72 5.63 -12.63 -16.09
N GLY A 73 6.09 -13.77 -15.58
CA GLY A 73 5.28 -14.98 -15.50
C GLY A 73 4.19 -14.89 -14.42
N GLY A 74 3.38 -15.95 -14.32
CA GLY A 74 2.41 -16.12 -13.24
C GLY A 74 3.08 -16.42 -11.90
N GLN A 75 2.43 -16.03 -10.79
CA GLN A 75 2.79 -16.43 -9.42
C GLN A 75 4.19 -16.05 -8.93
N ILE A 76 4.85 -15.05 -9.53
CA ILE A 76 6.16 -14.56 -9.08
C ILE A 76 6.09 -13.35 -8.13
N GLY A 77 4.98 -13.16 -7.42
CA GLY A 77 4.84 -12.07 -6.44
C GLY A 77 4.62 -10.66 -7.01
N GLY A 78 4.21 -10.52 -8.28
CA GLY A 78 3.90 -9.20 -8.87
C GLY A 78 2.78 -8.46 -8.12
N THR A 79 1.69 -9.14 -7.79
CA THR A 79 0.62 -8.56 -6.95
C THR A 79 1.15 -8.17 -5.57
N GLU A 80 2.08 -8.94 -4.99
CA GLU A 80 2.67 -8.63 -3.68
C GLU A 80 3.50 -7.35 -3.71
N VAL A 81 4.20 -7.05 -4.82
CA VAL A 81 4.86 -5.74 -5.03
C VAL A 81 3.84 -4.62 -5.04
N GLY A 82 2.73 -4.79 -5.77
CA GLY A 82 1.66 -3.80 -5.80
C GLY A 82 1.04 -3.56 -4.42
N LEU A 83 0.84 -4.62 -3.62
CA LEU A 83 0.35 -4.50 -2.25
C LEU A 83 1.37 -3.81 -1.32
N ASN A 84 2.67 -4.07 -1.48
CA ASN A 84 3.71 -3.31 -0.79
C ASN A 84 3.62 -1.82 -1.13
N TRP A 85 3.42 -1.50 -2.40
CA TRP A 85 3.33 -0.12 -2.86
C TRP A 85 2.05 0.57 -2.36
N VAL A 86 0.90 -0.11 -2.36
CA VAL A 86 -0.34 0.38 -1.74
C VAL A 86 -0.11 0.72 -0.28
N GLY A 87 0.48 -0.21 0.49
CA GLY A 87 0.76 0.02 1.91
C GLY A 87 1.72 1.18 2.13
N PHE A 88 2.76 1.28 1.31
CA PHE A 88 3.68 2.42 1.32
C PHE A 88 2.97 3.75 1.06
N VAL A 89 2.08 3.82 0.06
CA VAL A 89 1.32 5.03 -0.25
C VAL A 89 0.40 5.41 0.91
N VAL A 90 -0.31 4.45 1.50
CA VAL A 90 -1.22 4.71 2.63
C VAL A 90 -0.47 5.24 3.85
N HIS A 91 0.70 4.68 4.17
CA HIS A 91 1.45 5.03 5.36
C HIS A 91 2.36 6.26 5.13
N HIS A 92 3.17 6.24 4.08
CA HIS A 92 4.38 7.07 4.00
C HIS A 92 4.31 8.16 2.92
N ALA A 93 3.57 7.94 1.83
CA ALA A 93 3.41 8.95 0.78
C ALA A 93 1.94 9.12 0.32
N PRO A 94 1.02 9.55 1.21
CA PRO A 94 -0.41 9.60 0.92
C PRO A 94 -0.75 10.41 -0.34
N GLY A 95 -1.74 9.90 -1.07
CA GLY A 95 -2.29 10.53 -2.25
C GLY A 95 -3.36 9.66 -2.91
N PRO A 96 -4.05 10.18 -3.94
CA PRO A 96 -5.05 9.42 -4.66
C PRO A 96 -4.38 8.31 -5.49
N MET A 97 -4.77 7.06 -5.24
CA MET A 97 -4.28 5.86 -5.90
C MET A 97 -5.42 5.09 -6.57
N LEU A 98 -5.21 4.63 -7.80
CA LEU A 98 -6.12 3.76 -8.52
C LEU A 98 -5.48 2.39 -8.74
N LEU A 99 -6.11 1.35 -8.22
CA LEU A 99 -5.76 -0.04 -8.50
C LEU A 99 -6.76 -0.61 -9.52
N VAL A 100 -6.24 -1.12 -10.63
CA VAL A 100 -7.03 -1.71 -11.70
C VAL A 100 -6.70 -3.19 -11.84
N GLN A 101 -7.74 -4.02 -11.85
CA GLN A 101 -7.65 -5.44 -12.19
C GLN A 101 -8.39 -5.69 -13.52
N PRO A 102 -8.25 -6.87 -14.17
CA PRO A 102 -8.86 -7.12 -15.47
C PRO A 102 -10.38 -6.95 -15.47
N THR A 103 -11.05 -7.38 -14.39
CA THR A 103 -12.51 -7.30 -14.23
C THR A 103 -12.91 -6.76 -12.86
N VAL A 104 -14.10 -6.16 -12.77
CA VAL A 104 -14.69 -5.71 -11.49
C VAL A 104 -14.81 -6.86 -10.48
N GLU A 105 -15.10 -8.08 -10.93
CA GLU A 105 -15.17 -9.28 -10.10
C GLU A 105 -13.81 -9.62 -9.50
N ALA A 106 -12.74 -9.53 -10.29
CA ALA A 106 -11.36 -9.72 -9.81
C ALA A 106 -11.00 -8.68 -8.75
N VAL A 107 -11.36 -7.42 -8.97
CA VAL A 107 -11.17 -6.36 -7.96
C VAL A 107 -11.86 -6.68 -6.65
N LYS A 108 -13.14 -7.10 -6.68
CA LYS A 108 -13.89 -7.42 -5.46
C LYS A 108 -13.19 -8.54 -4.67
N ARG A 109 -12.59 -9.51 -5.35
CA ARG A 109 -11.81 -10.59 -4.73
C ARG A 109 -10.54 -10.04 -4.09
N VAL A 110 -9.75 -9.27 -4.84
CA VAL A 110 -8.49 -8.65 -4.36
C VAL A 110 -8.76 -7.74 -3.17
N SER A 111 -9.81 -6.92 -3.22
CA SER A 111 -10.19 -6.04 -2.11
C SER A 111 -10.48 -6.81 -0.82
N LYS A 112 -11.32 -7.85 -0.88
CA LYS A 112 -11.70 -8.65 0.30
C LYS A 112 -10.58 -9.51 0.85
N GLN A 113 -9.76 -10.09 -0.03
CA GLN A 113 -8.81 -11.13 0.38
C GLN A 113 -7.39 -10.60 0.58
N ARG A 114 -6.99 -9.56 -0.17
CA ARG A 114 -5.61 -9.07 -0.18
C ARG A 114 -5.50 -7.69 0.47
N ILE A 115 -6.32 -6.72 0.05
CA ILE A 115 -6.26 -5.36 0.59
C ILE A 115 -6.75 -5.31 2.03
N ALA A 116 -7.88 -5.95 2.35
CA ALA A 116 -8.36 -6.05 3.73
C ALA A 116 -7.31 -6.72 4.63
N ALA A 117 -6.76 -7.86 4.21
CA ALA A 117 -5.72 -8.56 4.96
C ALA A 117 -4.44 -7.74 5.13
N LEU A 118 -4.04 -6.96 4.13
CA LEU A 118 -2.89 -6.06 4.20
C LEU A 118 -3.12 -4.97 5.28
N ILE A 119 -4.30 -4.34 5.26
CA ILE A 119 -4.67 -3.27 6.18
C ILE A 119 -4.78 -3.81 7.61
N GLU A 120 -5.55 -4.89 7.80
CA GLU A 120 -5.79 -5.50 9.11
C GLU A 120 -4.50 -6.10 9.71
N GLY A 121 -3.66 -6.70 8.88
CA GLY A 121 -2.42 -7.32 9.34
C GLY A 121 -1.35 -6.32 9.74
N SER A 122 -1.31 -5.14 9.12
CA SER A 122 -0.23 -4.16 9.29
C SER A 122 -0.69 -3.01 10.20
N PRO A 123 -0.18 -2.89 11.44
CA PRO A 123 -0.67 -1.90 12.42
C PRO A 123 -0.70 -0.47 11.89
N GLU A 124 0.36 -0.06 11.19
CA GLU A 124 0.47 1.27 10.59
C GLU A 124 -0.66 1.61 9.60
N LEU A 125 -1.22 0.59 8.95
CA LEU A 125 -2.33 0.75 8.00
C LEU A 125 -3.67 0.70 8.73
N ALA A 126 -3.83 -0.21 9.68
CA ALA A 126 -5.04 -0.35 10.49
C ALA A 126 -5.36 0.93 11.28
N GLU A 127 -4.34 1.64 11.77
CA GLU A 127 -4.51 2.92 12.48
C GLU A 127 -4.97 4.06 11.56
N ARG A 128 -4.66 3.97 10.25
CA ARG A 128 -4.93 5.04 9.27
C ARG A 128 -6.20 4.82 8.47
N VAL A 129 -6.56 3.57 8.18
CA VAL A 129 -7.76 3.23 7.43
C VAL A 129 -8.87 2.86 8.41
N LYS A 130 -9.89 3.71 8.52
CA LYS A 130 -11.01 3.51 9.45
C LYS A 130 -11.79 2.22 9.17
N ASP A 131 -12.36 1.62 10.21
CA ASP A 131 -13.30 0.50 10.03
C ASP A 131 -14.48 0.93 9.12
N PRO A 132 -14.80 0.16 8.05
CA PRO A 132 -15.95 0.44 7.18
C PRO A 132 -17.28 0.66 7.90
N ARG A 133 -17.48 0.04 9.07
CA ARG A 133 -18.70 0.15 9.90
C ARG A 133 -18.76 1.44 10.71
N SER A 134 -17.66 2.21 10.78
CA SER A 134 -17.67 3.51 11.44
C SER A 134 -18.56 4.48 10.66
N ARG A 135 -19.34 5.31 11.38
CA ARG A 135 -20.31 6.26 10.80
C ARG A 135 -19.69 7.21 9.78
N ASP A 136 -18.40 7.50 9.89
CA ASP A 136 -17.67 8.46 9.04
C ASP A 136 -16.44 7.80 8.37
N SER A 137 -16.56 6.54 7.96
CA SER A 137 -15.41 5.78 7.44
C SER A 137 -15.02 6.16 6.02
N GLY A 138 -15.97 6.63 5.18
CA GLY A 138 -15.78 6.76 3.73
C GLY A 138 -15.44 5.45 3.01
N ASN A 139 -15.34 4.34 3.75
CA ASN A 139 -14.73 3.10 3.29
C ASN A 139 -15.79 2.14 2.74
N THR A 140 -15.62 1.75 1.49
CA THR A 140 -16.47 0.78 0.82
C THR A 140 -15.66 -0.46 0.41
N LEU A 141 -16.29 -1.39 -0.29
CA LEU A 141 -15.58 -2.51 -0.89
C LEU A 141 -14.54 -2.06 -1.92
N LEU A 142 -14.80 -1.00 -2.67
CA LEU A 142 -13.95 -0.55 -3.79
C LEU A 142 -13.23 0.76 -3.51
N MET A 143 -13.33 1.28 -2.28
CA MET A 143 -12.72 2.54 -1.88
C MET A 143 -12.21 2.46 -0.44
N LYS A 144 -10.97 2.89 -0.21
CA LYS A 144 -10.36 3.06 1.11
C LYS A 144 -9.83 4.48 1.27
N GLU A 145 -10.45 5.28 2.12
CA GLU A 145 -10.01 6.59 2.53
C GLU A 145 -9.04 6.49 3.72
N PHE A 146 -8.03 7.37 3.71
CA PHE A 146 -7.02 7.51 4.74
C PHE A 146 -6.51 8.95 4.79
N PRO A 147 -5.86 9.40 5.87
CA PRO A 147 -5.34 10.75 5.96
C PRO A 147 -4.45 11.11 4.75
N GLY A 148 -4.86 12.15 3.99
CA GLY A 148 -4.12 12.65 2.83
C GLY A 148 -4.30 11.86 1.54
N GLY A 149 -5.19 10.85 1.47
CA GLY A 149 -5.40 10.10 0.23
C GLY A 149 -6.59 9.16 0.21
N VAL A 150 -6.74 8.50 -0.94
CA VAL A 150 -7.78 7.50 -1.17
C VAL A 150 -7.25 6.44 -2.12
N LEU A 151 -7.55 5.18 -1.84
CA LEU A 151 -7.36 4.05 -2.74
C LEU A 151 -8.70 3.71 -3.35
N VAL A 152 -8.84 3.92 -4.65
CA VAL A 152 -9.99 3.46 -5.43
C VAL A 152 -9.58 2.23 -6.24
N MET A 153 -10.50 1.28 -6.37
CA MET A 153 -10.26 0.01 -7.03
C MET A 153 -11.33 -0.23 -8.11
N THR A 154 -10.93 -0.48 -9.36
CA THR A 154 -11.85 -0.67 -10.49
C THR A 154 -11.40 -1.74 -11.48
N GLY A 155 -12.32 -2.26 -12.29
CA GLY A 155 -12.01 -3.19 -13.37
C GLY A 155 -11.68 -2.46 -14.66
N ALA A 156 -10.76 -2.96 -15.46
CA ALA A 156 -10.46 -2.42 -16.79
C ALA A 156 -11.67 -2.47 -17.75
N ASN A 157 -12.59 -3.41 -17.50
CA ASN A 157 -13.87 -3.50 -18.20
C ASN A 157 -14.90 -2.43 -17.77
N SER A 158 -14.58 -1.54 -16.82
CA SER A 158 -15.49 -0.48 -16.34
C SER A 158 -15.01 0.92 -16.76
N ALA A 159 -15.48 1.38 -17.92
CA ALA A 159 -15.13 2.71 -18.46
C ALA A 159 -15.61 3.88 -17.58
N VAL A 160 -16.62 3.68 -16.73
CA VAL A 160 -17.08 4.68 -15.76
C VAL A 160 -16.09 4.80 -14.61
N GLY A 161 -15.62 3.67 -14.06
CA GLY A 161 -14.66 3.69 -12.95
C GLY A 161 -13.27 4.21 -13.32
N LEU A 162 -12.88 4.15 -14.60
CA LEU A 162 -11.60 4.68 -15.07
C LEU A 162 -11.60 6.21 -15.31
N ARG A 163 -12.76 6.83 -15.49
CA ARG A 163 -12.89 8.26 -15.85
C ARG A 163 -13.26 9.16 -14.67
N SER A 164 -13.49 8.59 -13.50
CA SER A 164 -14.21 9.28 -12.43
C SER A 164 -13.35 10.15 -11.50
N MET A 165 -12.02 10.02 -11.49
CA MET A 165 -11.19 10.74 -10.51
C MET A 165 -9.77 11.08 -10.98
N PRO A 166 -9.16 12.16 -10.46
CA PRO A 166 -7.73 12.41 -10.61
C PRO A 166 -6.92 11.36 -9.84
N VAL A 167 -5.85 10.86 -10.46
CA VAL A 167 -5.01 9.78 -9.91
C VAL A 167 -3.56 10.25 -9.87
N ARG A 168 -2.90 10.09 -8.71
CA ARG A 168 -1.45 10.31 -8.55
C ARG A 168 -0.68 9.02 -8.76
N TYR A 169 -1.19 7.90 -8.24
CA TYR A 169 -0.56 6.58 -8.35
C TYR A 169 -1.49 5.61 -9.09
N LEU A 170 -1.03 5.04 -10.19
CA LEU A 170 -1.80 4.07 -10.98
C LEU A 170 -1.13 2.69 -10.90
N PHE A 171 -1.85 1.70 -10.37
CA PHE A 171 -1.42 0.32 -10.34
C PHE A 171 -2.33 -0.53 -11.24
N LEU A 172 -1.79 -1.04 -12.35
CA LEU A 172 -2.46 -1.97 -13.25
C LEU A 172 -1.91 -3.38 -12.96
N ASP A 173 -2.74 -4.27 -12.43
CA ASP A 173 -2.34 -5.65 -12.13
C ASP A 173 -3.05 -6.63 -13.07
N GLU A 174 -2.29 -7.59 -13.58
CA GLU A 174 -2.75 -8.63 -14.54
C GLU A 174 -3.34 -8.11 -15.86
N ILE A 175 -2.90 -6.92 -16.32
CA ILE A 175 -3.31 -6.29 -17.60
C ILE A 175 -2.20 -6.36 -18.64
#